data_AF-A0A5P8WC96-F1
#
_entry.id   AF-A0A5P8WC96-F1
#
_cell.length_a   1.000
_cell.length_b   1.000
_cell.length_c   1.000
_cell.angle_alpha   90.00
_cell.angle_beta   90.00
_cell.angle_gamma   90.00
#
_symmetry.space_group_name_H-M   'P 1'
#
loop_
_entity.id
_entity.type
_entity.pdbx_description
1 polymer ?
#
loop_
_entity_poly.entity_id
_entity_poly.type
_entity_poly.pdbx_seq_one_letter_code
_entity_poly.pdbx_strand_id
1 'polypeptide(L)' 'MPKRGLTEQYFFSQAEEKAYAKLSQNFELVKEHTVTVSPTLIFNEGRQRLNCNVGYRVIEANIRELLHNPPGEQSWC' A
#
# COMPACT_ATOMS: atom_id res chain seq x y z
N MET A 1 -14.45 -23.88 32.44
CA MET A 1 -13.41 -24.24 31.44
C MET A 1 -14.04 -24.14 30.05
N PRO A 2 -13.78 -23.09 29.24
CA PRO A 2 -14.36 -23.01 27.91
C PRO A 2 -13.79 -24.12 27.02
N LYS A 3 -14.63 -24.72 26.17
CA LYS A 3 -14.22 -25.81 25.26
C LYS A 3 -13.25 -25.23 24.23
N ARG A 4 -12.06 -25.82 24.14
CA ARG A 4 -10.89 -25.41 23.34
C ARG A 4 -11.18 -25.01 21.88
N GLY A 5 -12.23 -25.57 21.27
CA GLY A 5 -12.63 -25.25 19.88
C GLY A 5 -13.49 -23.99 19.69
N LEU A 6 -14.15 -23.46 20.73
CA LEU A 6 -14.95 -22.24 20.62
C LEU A 6 -14.07 -20.99 20.53
N THR A 7 -12.90 -21.03 21.17
CA THR A 7 -11.90 -19.95 21.12
C THR A 7 -11.28 -19.82 19.73
N GLU A 8 -10.89 -20.92 19.08
CA GLU A 8 -10.33 -20.87 17.72
C GLU A 8 -11.34 -20.33 16.71
N GLN A 9 -12.59 -20.83 16.73
CA GLN A 9 -13.65 -20.33 15.85
C GLN A 9 -13.91 -18.83 16.03
N TYR A 10 -13.89 -18.36 17.27
CA TYR A 10 -14.03 -16.93 17.58
C TYR A 10 -12.84 -16.10 17.06
N PHE A 11 -11.61 -16.60 17.16
CA PHE A 11 -10.44 -15.94 16.58
C PHE A 11 -10.51 -15.88 15.05
N PHE A 12 -10.95 -16.95 14.39
CA PHE A 12 -11.13 -16.98 12.94
C PHE A 12 -12.21 -15.98 12.49
N SER A 13 -13.38 -15.95 13.14
CA SER A 13 -14.45 -15.00 12.76
C SER A 13 -14.02 -13.55 12.96
N GLN A 14 -13.32 -13.24 14.06
CA GLN A 14 -12.76 -11.91 14.31
C GLN A 14 -11.68 -11.52 13.29
N ALA A 15 -10.87 -12.48 12.82
CA ALA A 15 -9.88 -12.23 11.79
C ALA A 15 -10.53 -11.93 10.43
N GLU A 16 -11.59 -12.66 10.06
CA GLU A 16 -12.36 -12.41 8.84
C GLU A 16 -13.02 -11.02 8.88
N GLU A 17 -13.71 -10.69 9.97
CA GLU A 17 -14.33 -9.37 10.16
C GLU A 17 -13.31 -8.23 9.99
N LYS A 18 -12.13 -8.35 10.61
CA LYS A 18 -11.04 -7.37 10.48
C LYS A 18 -10.49 -7.30 9.06
N ALA A 19 -10.36 -8.44 8.38
CA ALA A 19 -9.91 -8.49 6.99
C ALA A 19 -10.89 -7.76 6.06
N TYR A 20 -12.20 -7.99 6.23
CA TYR A 20 -13.24 -7.29 5.47
C TYR A 20 -13.25 -5.78 5.75
N ALA A 21 -13.16 -5.38 7.02
CA ALA A 21 -13.07 -3.97 7.38
C ALA A 21 -11.85 -3.29 6.74
N LYS A 22 -10.69 -3.95 6.75
CA LYS A 22 -9.47 -3.42 6.13
C LYS A 22 -9.57 -3.37 4.60
N LEU A 23 -10.20 -4.36 3.98
CA LEU A 23 -10.46 -4.37 2.55
C LEU A 23 -11.38 -3.21 2.14
N SER A 24 -12.44 -2.94 2.90
CA SER A 24 -13.34 -1.81 2.67
C SER A 24 -12.59 -0.48 2.72
N GLN A 25 -11.75 -0.27 3.75
CA GLN A 25 -10.89 0.90 3.87
C GLN A 25 -9.93 1.03 2.68
N ASN A 26 -9.36 -0.09 2.21
CA ASN A 26 -8.49 -0.07 1.04
C ASN A 26 -9.22 0.38 -0.24
N PHE A 27 -10.50 0.02 -0.42
CA PHE A 27 -11.31 0.50 -1.54
C PHE A 27 -11.63 2.00 -1.45
N GLU A 28 -11.74 2.56 -0.25
CA GLU A 28 -11.86 4.01 -0.06
C GLU A 28 -10.56 4.72 -0.46
N LEU A 29 -9.41 4.19 -0.03
CA LEU A 29 -8.09 4.71 -0.43
C LEU A 29 -7.85 4.65 -1.94
N VAL A 30 -8.33 3.60 -2.62
CA VAL A 30 -8.29 3.51 -4.09
C VAL A 30 -9.00 4.69 -4.74
N LYS A 31 -10.16 5.09 -4.21
CA LYS A 31 -10.93 6.24 -4.72
C LYS A 31 -10.25 7.55 -4.39
N GLU A 32 -9.84 7.74 -3.13
CA GLU A 32 -9.15 8.94 -2.66
C GLU A 32 -7.90 9.23 -3.51
N HIS A 33 -7.10 8.20 -3.77
CA HIS A 33 -5.91 8.33 -4.58
C HIS A 33 -6.14 8.15 -6.09
N THR A 34 -7.39 8.07 -6.56
CA THR A 34 -7.71 7.92 -8.00
C THR A 34 -6.92 6.79 -8.68
N VAL A 35 -6.82 5.62 -8.01
CA VAL A 35 -6.14 4.44 -8.57
C VAL A 35 -7.03 3.79 -9.62
N THR A 36 -6.61 3.87 -10.89
CA THR A 36 -7.36 3.32 -12.04
C THR A 36 -6.80 2.02 -12.58
N VAL A 37 -5.56 1.67 -12.24
CA VAL A 37 -4.84 0.49 -12.75
C VAL A 37 -4.02 -0.19 -11.66
N SER A 38 -3.68 -1.46 -11.86
CA SER A 38 -2.87 -2.27 -10.95
C SER A 38 -1.64 -2.86 -11.66
N PRO A 39 -0.47 -2.96 -11.00
CA PRO A 39 -0.15 -2.33 -9.71
C PRO A 39 -0.01 -0.81 -9.85
N THR A 40 -0.29 -0.07 -8.77
CA THR A 40 0.04 1.35 -8.65
C THR A 40 0.84 1.57 -7.37
N LEU A 41 1.98 2.23 -7.48
CA LEU A 41 2.79 2.69 -6.35
C LEU A 41 2.67 4.21 -6.24
N ILE A 42 2.39 4.71 -5.05
CA ILE A 42 2.25 6.14 -4.76
C ILE A 42 3.32 6.49 -3.72
N PHE A 43 4.29 7.30 -4.13
CA PHE A 43 5.39 7.76 -3.29
C PHE A 43 5.22 9.23 -2.96
N ASN A 44 5.84 9.63 -1.85
CA ASN A 44 6.10 11.03 -1.52
C ASN A 44 4.82 11.86 -1.48
N GLU A 45 3.87 11.41 -0.67
CA GLU A 45 2.57 12.08 -0.44
C GLU A 45 1.76 12.30 -1.74
N GLY A 46 1.99 11.45 -2.74
CA GLY A 46 1.30 11.53 -4.04
C GLY A 46 2.08 12.25 -5.12
N ARG A 47 3.24 12.83 -4.82
CA ARG A 47 4.08 13.54 -5.80
C ARG A 47 4.56 12.64 -6.93
N GLN A 48 4.86 11.38 -6.63
CA GLN A 48 5.35 10.43 -7.63
C GLN A 48 4.43 9.21 -7.67
N ARG A 49 3.99 8.88 -8.88
CA ARG A 49 3.04 7.80 -9.13
C ARG A 49 3.56 6.89 -10.22
N LEU A 50 3.71 5.61 -9.90
CA LEU A 50 4.16 4.58 -10.82
C LEU A 50 3.00 3.63 -11.10
N ASN A 51 2.53 3.65 -12.35
CA ASN A 51 1.50 2.73 -12.81
C ASN A 51 2.15 1.57 -13.55
N CYS A 52 1.55 0.38 -13.42
CA CYS A 52 2.03 -0.87 -14.01
C CYS A 52 3.36 -1.36 -13.41
N ASN A 53 3.89 -2.44 -13.99
CA ASN A 53 5.19 -2.95 -13.63
C ASN A 53 6.29 -2.00 -14.13
N VAL A 54 6.93 -1.31 -13.20
CA VAL A 54 8.07 -0.42 -13.47
C VAL A 54 9.37 -1.08 -13.02
N GLY A 55 10.46 -0.78 -13.72
CA GLY A 55 11.77 -1.31 -13.36
C GLY A 55 12.22 -0.84 -11.98
N TYR A 56 12.89 -1.71 -11.23
CA TYR A 56 13.37 -1.42 -9.87
C TYR A 56 14.27 -0.18 -9.78
N ARG A 57 14.98 0.17 -10.85
CA ARG A 57 15.82 1.38 -10.90
C ARG A 57 15.02 2.68 -10.74
N VAL A 58 13.76 2.70 -11.16
CA VAL A 58 12.87 3.86 -10.97
C VAL A 58 12.49 4.01 -9.51
N ILE A 59 12.18 2.90 -8.84
CA ILE A 59 11.87 2.87 -7.40
C ILE A 59 13.13 3.24 -6.58
N GLU A 60 14.31 2.74 -6.97
CA GLU A 60 15.57 3.07 -6.31
C GLU A 60 15.88 4.57 -6.37
N ALA A 61 15.71 5.20 -7.54
CA ALA A 61 15.93 6.64 -7.71
C ALA A 61 15.01 7.46 -6.79
N ASN A 62 13.74 7.08 -6.66
CA ASN A 62 12.77 7.70 -5.76
C ASN A 62 13.25 7.70 -4.30
N ILE A 63 13.73 6.53 -3.83
CA ILE A 63 14.24 6.36 -2.46
C ILE A 63 15.52 7.18 -2.25
N ARG A 64 16.44 7.20 -3.23
CA ARG A 64 17.69 7.98 -3.15
C ARG A 64 17.43 9.47 -3.05
N GLU A 65 16.45 9.96 -3.82
CA GLU A 65 16.00 11.36 -3.80
C GLU A 65 15.52 11.76 -2.39
N LEU A 66 14.64 10.96 -1.78
CA LEU A 66 14.14 11.18 -0.41
C LEU A 66 15.25 11.19 0.65
N LEU A 67 16.22 10.29 0.53
CA LEU A 67 17.26 10.12 1.56
C LEU A 67 18.35 11.19 1.49
N HIS A 68 18.70 11.65 0.28
CA HIS A 68 19.87 12.51 0.09
C HIS A 68 19.52 13.95 -0.29
N ASN A 69 18.27 14.24 -0.64
CA ASN A 69 17.80 15.53 -1.18
C ASN A 69 18.85 16.19 -2.13
N PRO A 70 19.35 15.46 -3.14
CA PRO A 70 20.52 15.91 -3.89
C PRO A 70 20.18 17.13 -4.74
N PRO A 71 20.96 18.23 -4.65
CA PRO A 71 20.72 19.40 -5.47
C PRO A 71 20.96 19.08 -6.95
N GLY A 72 19.93 19.25 -7.77
CA GLY A 72 20.02 19.13 -9.24
C GLY A 72 19.70 17.76 -9.83
N GLU A 73 19.25 16.79 -9.04
CA GLU A 73 18.81 15.50 -9.58
C GLU A 73 17.40 15.64 -10.18
N GLN A 74 17.23 15.19 -11.43
CA GLN A 74 15.93 15.18 -12.10
C GLN A 74 15.07 14.07 -11.49
N SER A 75 13.92 14.43 -10.91
CA SER A 75 12.91 13.44 -10.53
C SER A 75 12.34 12.84 -11.81
N TRP A 76 12.62 11.57 -12.07
CA TRP A 76 12.11 10.85 -13.24
C TRP A 76 10.66 10.42 -13.00
N CYS A 77 9.78 11.36 -12.66
CA CYS A 77 8.32 11.26 -12.58
C CYS A 77 7.74 12.65 -12.34
#